data_AF-A0A099NRN1-F1
#
_entry.id   AF-A0A099NRN1-F1
#
_cell.length_a   1.000
_cell.length_b   1.000
_cell.length_c   1.000
_cell.angle_alpha   90.00
_cell.angle_beta   90.00
_cell.angle_gamma   90.00
#
_symmetry.space_group_name_H-M   'P 1'
#
loop_
_entity.id
_entity.type
_entity.pdbx_description
1 polymer ?
#
loop_
_entity_poly.entity_id
_entity_poly.type
_entity_poly.pdbx_seq_one_letter_code
_entity_poly.pdbx_strand_id
1 'polypeptide(L)'
;MSNENFPAVDTPTPCHLIVLSHGLWGTQTHFSYVEENLINTLQLKHPNKTFRSYKTKSNEKFKTYDGIDLCGARVAEEIFQETARLLQKQNLQ
;
A
#
# COMPACT_ATOMS: atom_id res chain seq x y z
N MET A 1 39.28 26.28 6.48
CA MET A 1 37.84 26.00 6.65
C MET A 1 37.60 24.64 6.02
N SER A 2 37.50 23.59 6.84
CA SER A 2 37.24 22.23 6.38
C SER A 2 35.81 22.14 5.87
N ASN A 3 35.64 21.69 4.63
CA ASN A 3 34.33 21.27 4.12
C ASN A 3 33.92 20.00 4.86
N GLU A 4 33.10 20.14 5.89
CA GLU A 4 32.38 19.04 6.51
C GLU A 4 31.41 18.49 5.46
N ASN A 5 31.76 17.34 4.88
CA ASN A 5 30.94 16.63 3.92
C ASN A 5 29.86 15.90 4.72
N PHE A 6 28.75 16.58 5.02
CA PHE A 6 27.62 15.97 5.70
C PHE A 6 27.12 14.79 4.85
N PRO A 7 26.93 13.59 5.44
CA PRO A 7 26.37 12.46 4.71
C PRO A 7 25.01 12.89 4.15
N ALA A 8 24.76 12.56 2.89
CA ALA A 8 23.45 12.79 2.28
C ALA A 8 22.40 12.13 3.17
N VAL A 9 21.42 12.91 3.64
CA VAL A 9 20.25 12.37 4.33
C VAL A 9 19.58 11.43 3.33
N ASP A 10 19.48 10.14 3.66
CA ASP A 10 18.77 9.16 2.85
C ASP A 10 17.31 9.59 2.72
N THR A 11 17.01 10.30 1.63
CA THR A 11 15.63 10.66 1.30
C THR A 11 14.88 9.38 0.95
N PRO A 12 13.74 9.10 1.60
CA PRO A 12 12.98 7.88 1.33
C PRO A 12 12.67 7.75 -0.17
N THR A 13 13.01 6.61 -0.76
CA THR A 13 12.71 6.33 -2.17
C THR A 13 11.20 6.45 -2.40
N PRO A 14 10.75 7.33 -3.32
CA PRO A 14 9.32 7.52 -3.60
C PRO A 14 8.65 6.20 -4.00
N CYS A 15 7.58 5.85 -3.29
CA CYS A 15 6.82 4.61 -3.49
C CYS A 15 5.34 4.93 -3.72
N HIS A 16 4.74 4.31 -4.73
CA HIS A 16 3.30 4.36 -4.97
C HIS A 16 2.61 3.18 -4.28
N LEU A 17 1.73 3.45 -3.32
CA LEU A 17 0.86 2.45 -2.70
C LEU A 17 -0.48 2.39 -3.44
N ILE A 18 -0.86 1.19 -3.88
CA ILE A 18 -2.13 0.90 -4.55
C ILE A 18 -2.99 0.08 -3.60
N VAL A 19 -4.12 0.65 -3.19
CA VAL A 19 -5.04 0.01 -2.24
C VAL A 19 -6.21 -0.60 -3.00
N LEU A 20 -6.42 -1.90 -2.85
CA LEU A 20 -7.46 -2.67 -3.50
C LEU A 20 -8.58 -2.97 -2.49
N SER A 21 -9.69 -2.24 -2.62
CA SER A 21 -10.87 -2.35 -1.74
C SER A 21 -12.00 -3.09 -2.43
N HIS A 22 -12.46 -4.21 -1.85
CA HIS A 22 -13.43 -5.07 -2.50
C HIS A 22 -14.86 -4.52 -2.32
N GLY A 23 -15.77 -4.96 -3.18
CA GLY A 23 -17.19 -4.63 -3.08
C GLY A 23 -17.95 -5.51 -2.08
N LEU A 24 -19.28 -5.45 -2.17
CA LEU A 24 -20.21 -6.22 -1.35
C LEU A 24 -19.90 -7.73 -1.41
N TRP A 25 -19.96 -8.42 -0.26
CA TRP A 25 -19.62 -9.85 -0.11
C TRP A 25 -18.21 -10.24 -0.58
N GLY A 26 -17.36 -9.26 -0.88
CA GLY A 26 -16.01 -9.51 -1.35
C GLY A 26 -15.08 -10.02 -0.26
N THR A 27 -13.95 -10.56 -0.71
CA THR A 27 -12.77 -10.85 0.10
C THR A 27 -11.53 -10.31 -0.60
N GLN A 28 -10.41 -10.19 0.12
CA GLN A 28 -9.13 -9.79 -0.46
C GLN A 28 -8.70 -10.71 -1.62
N THR A 29 -9.09 -11.99 -1.59
CA THR A 29 -8.67 -12.97 -2.61
C THR A 29 -9.30 -12.73 -3.97
N HIS A 30 -10.42 -12.00 -4.05
CA HIS A 30 -11.04 -11.61 -5.32
C HIS A 30 -10.14 -10.70 -6.16
N PHE A 31 -9.17 -10.01 -5.54
CA PHE A 31 -8.22 -9.18 -6.26
C PHE A 31 -6.94 -9.90 -6.67
N SER A 32 -6.70 -11.16 -6.30
CA SER A 32 -5.39 -11.79 -6.53
C SER A 32 -4.91 -11.69 -7.99
N TYR A 33 -5.79 -12.01 -8.95
CA TYR A 33 -5.45 -11.90 -10.37
C TYR A 33 -5.28 -10.45 -10.83
N VAL A 34 -6.14 -9.54 -10.35
CA VAL A 34 -6.09 -8.11 -10.70
C VAL A 34 -4.81 -7.47 -10.17
N GLU A 35 -4.44 -7.76 -8.92
CA GLU A 35 -3.22 -7.28 -8.28
C GLU A 35 -1.98 -7.71 -9.06
N GLU A 36 -1.87 -9.00 -9.38
CA GLU A 36 -0.74 -9.55 -10.13
C GLU A 36 -0.57 -8.84 -11.48
N ASN A 37 -1.64 -8.76 -12.27
CA ASN A 37 -1.58 -8.13 -13.58
C ASN A 37 -1.30 -6.63 -13.49
N LEU A 38 -1.89 -5.94 -12.51
CA LEU A 38 -1.70 -4.52 -12.28
C LEU A 38 -0.24 -4.20 -11.93
N ILE A 39 0.32 -4.90 -10.94
CA ILE A 39 1.70 -4.66 -10.48
C ILE A 39 2.69 -5.01 -11.59
N ASN A 40 2.52 -6.15 -12.27
CA ASN A 40 3.40 -6.54 -13.37
C ASN A 40 3.37 -5.51 -14.51
N THR A 41 2.18 -5.03 -14.88
CA THR A 41 2.01 -4.02 -15.94
C THR A 41 2.66 -2.68 -15.56
N LEU A 42 2.46 -2.23 -14.32
CA LEU A 42 3.03 -0.96 -13.84
C LEU A 42 4.56 -1.03 -13.76
N GLN A 43 5.11 -2.13 -13.25
CA GLN A 43 6.56 -2.31 -13.15
C GLN A 43 7.22 -2.37 -14.53
N LEU A 44 6.59 -3.04 -15.50
CA LEU A 44 7.07 -3.11 -16.88
C LEU A 44 7.07 -1.73 -17.56
N LYS A 45 6.01 -0.94 -17.38
CA LYS A 45 5.87 0.39 -17.99
C LYS A 45 6.72 1.45 -17.31
N HIS A 46 7.01 1.28 -16.02
CA HIS A 46 7.71 2.27 -15.21
C HIS A 46 8.79 1.61 -14.34
N PRO A 47 9.87 1.07 -14.95
CA PRO A 47 10.89 0.29 -14.23
C PRO A 47 11.62 1.09 -13.14
N ASN A 48 11.69 2.42 -13.29
CA ASN A 48 12.35 3.31 -12.32
C ASN A 48 11.44 3.75 -11.16
N LYS A 49 10.18 3.30 -11.13
CA LYS A 49 9.23 3.60 -10.05
C LYS A 49 9.00 2.36 -9.20
N THR A 50 8.78 2.57 -7.91
CA THR A 50 8.45 1.50 -6.97
C THR A 50 6.94 1.48 -6.73
N PHE A 51 6.31 0.33 -6.96
CA PHE A 51 4.91 0.10 -6.66
C PHE A 51 4.76 -0.94 -5.54
N ARG A 52 3.77 -0.75 -4.67
CA ARG A 52 3.32 -1.71 -3.67
C ARG A 52 1.81 -1.79 -3.73
N SER A 53 1.26 -2.99 -3.61
CA SER A 53 -0.18 -3.22 -3.47
C SER A 53 -0.53 -3.61 -2.05
N TYR A 54 -1.76 -3.28 -1.65
CA TYR A 54 -2.38 -3.78 -0.44
C TYR A 54 -3.84 -4.10 -0.69
N LYS A 55 -4.26 -5.30 -0.30
CA LYS A 55 -5.66 -5.75 -0.41
C LYS A 55 -6.32 -5.61 0.94
N THR A 56 -7.37 -4.80 1.01
CA THR A 56 -8.08 -4.58 2.28
C THR A 56 -8.82 -5.83 2.71
N LYS A 57 -8.90 -6.09 4.01
CA LYS A 57 -9.51 -7.30 4.58
C LYS A 57 -10.44 -7.06 5.77
N SER A 58 -10.53 -5.84 6.31
CA SER A 58 -11.37 -5.60 7.49
C SER A 58 -12.87 -5.63 7.18
N ASN A 59 -13.25 -5.44 5.91
CA ASN A 59 -14.64 -5.38 5.48
C ASN A 59 -15.16 -6.68 4.84
N GLU A 60 -14.42 -7.78 4.91
CA GLU A 60 -14.80 -9.01 4.19
C GLU A 60 -16.18 -9.56 4.57
N LYS A 61 -16.85 -10.15 3.57
CA LYS A 61 -18.12 -10.88 3.74
C LYS A 61 -19.20 -9.97 4.36
N PHE A 62 -19.82 -10.40 5.45
CA PHE A 62 -20.93 -9.69 6.09
C PHE A 62 -20.53 -8.32 6.67
N LYS A 63 -19.24 -8.07 6.93
CA LYS A 63 -18.76 -6.78 7.44
C LYS A 63 -18.93 -5.63 6.45
N THR A 64 -19.17 -5.94 5.17
CA THR A 64 -19.55 -4.94 4.16
C THR A 64 -20.87 -4.22 4.48
N TYR A 65 -21.69 -4.79 5.36
CA TYR A 65 -22.97 -4.20 5.78
C TYR A 65 -22.90 -3.27 6.98
N ASP A 66 -21.73 -3.08 7.59
CA ASP A 66 -21.58 -2.28 8.82
C ASP A 66 -21.72 -0.75 8.60
N GLY A 67 -22.09 -0.33 7.38
CA GLY A 67 -22.26 1.07 7.00
C GLY A 67 -20.98 1.71 6.47
N ILE A 68 -21.16 2.76 5.66
CA ILE A 68 -20.06 3.40 4.93
C ILE A 68 -19.02 4.03 5.87
N ASP A 69 -19.45 4.58 7.01
CA ASP A 69 -18.55 5.25 7.95
C ASP A 69 -17.61 4.26 8.62
N LEU A 70 -18.14 3.12 9.09
CA LEU A 70 -17.32 2.10 9.73
C LEU A 70 -16.43 1.38 8.72
N CYS A 71 -16.96 1.07 7.54
CA CYS A 71 -16.17 0.50 6.45
C CYS A 71 -15.04 1.43 6.02
N GLY A 72 -15.30 2.73 5.92
CA GLY A 72 -14.31 3.75 5.58
C GLY A 72 -13.23 3.91 6.65
N ALA A 73 -13.62 3.99 7.92
CA ALA A 73 -12.69 4.08 9.05
C ALA A 73 -11.74 2.88 9.11
N ARG A 74 -12.26 1.66 8.88
CA ARG A 74 -11.45 0.43 8.81
C ARG A 74 -10.42 0.46 7.68
N VAL A 75 -10.83 0.88 6.49
CA VAL A 75 -9.91 0.98 5.34
C VAL A 75 -8.85 2.05 5.59
N ALA A 76 -9.23 3.21 6.15
CA ALA A 76 -8.27 4.25 6.51
C ALA A 76 -7.21 3.74 7.50
N GLU A 77 -7.64 3.04 8.54
CA GLU A 77 -6.74 2.42 9.53
C GLU A 77 -5.80 1.39 8.88
N GLU A 78 -6.31 0.52 8.00
CA GLU A 78 -5.47 -0.43 7.24
C GLU A 78 -4.40 0.29 6.41
N ILE A 79 -4.74 1.42 5.78
CA ILE A 79 -3.80 2.21 4.98
C ILE A 79 -2.71 2.83 5.87
N PHE A 80 -3.08 3.38 7.04
CA PHE A 80 -2.10 3.93 7.97
C PHE A 80 -1.14 2.86 8.48
N GLN A 81 -1.67 1.70 8.88
CA GLN A 81 -0.87 0.56 9.34
C GLN A 81 0.08 0.04 8.25
N GLU A 82 -0.41 -0.09 7.01
CA GLU A 82 0.40 -0.55 5.90
C GLU A 82 1.49 0.46 5.52
N THR A 83 1.16 1.75 5.54
CA THR A 83 2.14 2.83 5.29
C THR A 83 3.24 2.81 6.34
N ALA A 84 2.88 2.70 7.64
CA ALA A 84 3.85 2.57 8.72
C ALA A 84 4.73 1.33 8.56
N ARG A 85 4.13 0.18 8.19
CA ARG A 85 4.86 -1.07 7.92
C ARG A 85 5.87 -0.93 6.78
N LEU A 86 5.51 -0.23 5.71
CA LEU A 86 6.38 0.00 4.56
C LEU A 86 7.54 0.94 4.89
N LEU A 87 7.25 2.03 5.62
CA LEU A 87 8.29 2.96 6.09
C LEU A 87 9.27 2.28 7.05
N GLN A 88 8.78 1.45 7.98
CA GLN A 88 9.66 0.72 8.90
C GLN A 88 10.56 -0.28 8.17
N LYS A 89 10.05 -0.96 7.14
CA LYS A 89 10.88 -1.88 6.33
C LYS A 89 11.96 -1.16 5.52
N GLN A 90 11.73 0.07 5.08
CA GLN A 90 12.76 0.87 4.40
C GLN A 90 13.92 1.24 5.34
N ASN A 91 13.64 1.46 6.63
CA ASN A 91 14.66 1.82 7.61
C ASN A 91 15.52 0.63 8.10
N LEU A 92 15.23 -0.59 7.67
CA LEU A 92 15.91 -1.83 8.07
C LEU A 92 16.67 -2.49 6.90
N GLN A 93 16.65 -1.89 5.71
CA GLN A 93 17.37 -2.33 4.51
C GLN A 93 18.52 -1.37 4.22
#